data_AF-A0A075WG10-F1
#
_entry.id   AF-A0A075WG10-F1
#
_cell.length_a   1.000
_cell.length_b   1.000
_cell.length_c   1.000
_cell.angle_alpha   90.00
_cell.angle_beta   90.00
_cell.angle_gamma   90.00
#
_symmetry.space_group_name_H-M   'P 1'
#
loop_
_entity.id
_entity.type
_entity.pdbx_description
1 polymer ?
#
loop_
_entity_poly.entity_id
_entity_poly.type
_entity_poly.pdbx_seq_one_letter_code
_entity_poly.pdbx_strand_id
1 'polypeptide(L)' 'MELEKHWLRTRYPIDYSKGVWNPLDAYKKDDAERYFRLAERFVKELEKFLEEEFGV' A
#
# COMPACT_ATOMS: atom_id res chain seq x y z
N MET A 1 3.81 -4.21 7.45
CA MET A 1 3.98 -4.31 5.98
C MET A 1 4.06 -2.91 5.36
N GLU A 2 4.78 -2.67 4.26
CA GLU A 2 4.84 -1.33 3.63
C GLU A 2 3.44 -0.84 3.18
N LEU A 3 2.63 -1.72 2.57
CA LEU A 3 1.26 -1.39 2.13
C LEU A 3 0.32 -0.97 3.28
N GLU A 4 0.45 -1.54 4.47
CA GLU A 4 -0.37 -1.19 5.64
C GLU A 4 -0.19 0.27 6.07
N LYS A 5 1.02 0.82 5.89
CA LYS A 5 1.29 2.23 6.20
C LYS A 5 0.43 3.18 5.35
N HIS A 6 -0.01 2.72 4.18
CA HIS A 6 -0.82 3.49 3.24
C HIS A 6 -2.32 3.37 3.51
N TRP A 7 -2.75 2.49 4.42
CA TRP A 7 -4.18 2.33 4.76
C TRP A 7 -4.81 3.63 5.25
N LEU A 8 -4.14 4.37 6.13
CA LEU A 8 -4.67 5.60 6.72
C LEU A 8 -4.02 6.86 6.12
N ARG A 9 -2.70 6.82 5.92
CA ARG A 9 -1.93 7.98 5.48
C ARG A 9 -2.38 8.53 4.12
N THR A 10 -2.87 7.70 3.22
CA THR A 10 -3.31 8.17 1.89
C THR A 10 -4.59 9.02 1.91
N ARG A 11 -5.35 9.02 3.01
CA ARG A 11 -6.71 9.57 3.05
C ARG A 11 -6.81 10.93 3.74
N TYR A 12 -5.97 11.17 4.74
CA TYR A 12 -6.08 12.35 5.58
C TYR A 12 -4.71 12.98 5.83
N PRO A 13 -4.61 14.31 5.81
CA PRO A 13 -3.46 14.99 6.37
C PRO A 13 -3.27 14.60 7.83
N ILE A 14 -2.01 14.52 8.26
CA ILE A 14 -1.64 14.23 9.64
C ILE A 14 -0.93 15.45 10.21
N ASP A 15 -1.52 16.03 11.24
CA ASP A 15 -0.91 17.13 11.96
C ASP A 15 0.19 16.60 12.88
N TYR A 16 1.43 16.96 12.58
CA TYR A 16 2.54 16.77 13.49
C TYR A 16 2.82 18.11 14.16
N SER A 17 3.28 18.10 15.42
CA SER A 17 3.61 19.32 16.19
C SER A 17 4.64 20.26 15.51
N LYS A 18 5.24 19.84 14.40
CA LYS A 18 6.21 20.58 13.58
C LYS A 18 5.74 20.84 12.13
N GLY A 19 4.48 20.55 11.81
CA GLY A 19 3.89 20.77 10.49
C GLY A 19 2.88 19.70 10.08
N VAL A 20 2.05 20.03 9.09
CA VAL A 20 1.05 19.12 8.54
C VAL A 20 1.66 18.29 7.43
N TRP A 21 1.62 16.97 7.57
CA TRP A 21 1.93 16.07 6.47
C TRP A 21 0.68 15.92 5.59
N ASN A 22 0.80 16.21 4.29
CA ASN A 22 -0.31 16.18 3.33
C ASN A 22 -0.13 15.03 2.33
N PRO A 23 -1.09 14.09 2.20
CA PRO A 23 -0.98 12.99 1.25
C PRO A 23 -0.88 13.45 -0.20
N LEU A 24 -1.49 14.58 -0.57
CA LEU A 24 -1.45 15.07 -1.95
C LEU A 24 -0.05 15.54 -2.38
N ASP A 25 0.76 16.00 -1.43
CA ASP A 25 2.14 16.43 -1.67
C ASP A 25 3.14 15.28 -1.48
N ALA A 26 2.76 14.29 -0.65
CA ALA A 26 3.64 13.21 -0.22
C ALA A 26 3.71 12.03 -1.21
N TYR A 27 2.71 11.85 -2.07
CA TYR A 27 2.68 10.76 -3.05
C TYR A 27 2.86 11.26 -4.47
N LYS A 28 3.78 10.62 -5.19
CA LYS A 28 4.00 10.82 -6.63
C LYS A 28 3.47 9.64 -7.43
N LYS A 29 3.41 9.82 -8.75
CA LYS A 29 3.03 8.76 -9.68
C LYS A 29 3.88 7.49 -9.49
N ASP A 30 5.18 7.63 -9.33
CA ASP A 30 6.10 6.51 -9.17
C ASP A 30 5.84 5.71 -7.88
N ASP A 31 5.38 6.38 -6.81
CA ASP A 31 4.95 5.71 -5.58
C ASP A 31 3.73 4.84 -5.86
N ALA A 32 2.72 5.38 -6.55
CA ALA A 32 1.51 4.64 -6.90
C ALA A 32 1.85 3.39 -7.74
N GLU A 33 2.69 3.53 -8.76
CA GLU A 33 3.12 2.40 -9.59
C GLU A 33 3.89 1.34 -8.80
N ARG A 34 4.78 1.77 -7.90
CA ARG A 34 5.52 0.85 -7.03
C ARG A 34 4.59 0.07 -6.11
N TYR A 35 3.64 0.74 -5.45
CA TYR A 35 2.71 0.08 -4.53
C TYR A 35 1.70 -0.79 -5.26
N PHE A 36 1.32 -0.44 -6.49
CA PHE A 36 0.50 -1.30 -7.34
C PHE A 36 1.19 -2.63 -7.66
N ARG A 37 2.46 -2.60 -8.09
CA ARG A 37 3.24 -3.82 -8.35
C ARG A 37 3.43 -4.69 -7.09
N LEU A 38 3.56 -4.06 -5.92
CA LEU A 38 3.64 -4.79 -4.65
C LEU A 38 2.31 -5.49 -4.32
N ALA A 39 1.18 -4.81 -4.53
CA ALA A 39 -0.14 -5.40 -4.32
C ALA A 39 -0.38 -6.57 -5.29
N GLU A 40 -0.03 -6.43 -6.57
CA GLU A 40 -0.15 -7.50 -7.57
C GLU A 40 0.67 -8.74 -7.17
N ARG A 41 1.91 -8.54 -6.71
CA ARG A 41 2.75 -9.64 -6.24
C ARG A 41 2.12 -10.36 -5.05
N PHE A 42 1.59 -9.61 -4.09
CA PHE A 42 0.94 -10.19 -2.91
C PHE A 42 -0.28 -11.03 -3.28
N VAL A 43 -1.12 -10.53 -4.19
CA VAL A 43 -2.29 -11.28 -4.69
C VAL A 43 -1.86 -12.59 -5.35
N LYS A 44 -0.84 -12.57 -6.22
CA LYS A 44 -0.31 -13.77 -6.87
C LYS A 44 0.26 -14.79 -5.88
N GLU A 45 0.97 -14.33 -4.86
CA GLU A 45 1.49 -15.20 -3.80
C GLU A 45 0.35 -15.81 -2.97
N LEU A 46 -0.72 -15.05 -2.71
CA LEU A 46 -1.91 -15.54 -2.01
C LEU A 46 -2.69 -16.55 -2.86
N GLU A 47 -2.91 -16.28 -4.15
CA GLU A 47 -3.56 -17.20 -5.08
C GLU A 47 -2.82 -18.53 -5.13
N LYS A 48 -1.49 -18.48 -5.29
CA LYS A 48 -0.65 -19.67 -5.28
C LYS A 48 -0.76 -20.46 -3.98
N PHE A 49 -0.74 -19.77 -2.84
CA PHE A 49 -0.93 -20.40 -1.53
C PHE A 49 -2.31 -21.08 -1.41
N LEU A 50 -3.37 -20.43 -1.91
CA LEU A 50 -4.71 -21.00 -1.88
C LEU A 50 -4.83 -22.25 -2.75
N GLU A 51 -4.20 -22.24 -3.93
CA GLU A 51 -4.15 -23.39 -4.82
C GLU A 51 -3.35 -24.55 -4.19
N GLU A 52 -2.18 -24.27 -3.58
CA GLU A 52 -1.31 -25.26 -2.96
C GLU A 52 -1.92 -25.91 -1.71
N GLU A 53 -2.55 -25.13 -0.82
CA GLU A 53 -3.06 -25.63 0.46
C GLU A 53 -4.51 -26.13 0.38
N PHE A 54 -5.33 -25.54 -0.50
CA PHE A 54 -6.77 -25.79 -0.52
C PHE A 54 -7.29 -26.27 -1.89
N GLY A 55 -6.47 -26.26 -2.95
CA GLY A 55 -6.88 -26.67 -4.30
C GLY A 55 -7.95 -25.75 -4.92
N VAL A 56 -8.01 -24.50 -4.46
CA VAL A 56 -8.94 -23.45 -4.92
C VAL A 56 -8.24 -22.50 -5.88
#